data_AF-X1V0T0-F1
#
_entry.id   AF-X1V0T0-F1
#
_cell.length_a   1.000
_cell.length_b   1.000
_cell.length_c   1.000
_cell.angle_alpha   90.00
_cell.angle_beta   90.00
_cell.angle_gamma   90.00
#
_symmetry.space_group_name_H-M   'P 1'
#
loop_
_entity.id
_entity.type
_entity.pdbx_description
1 polymer ?
#
loop_
_entity_poly.entity_id
_entity_poly.type
_entity_poly.pdbx_seq_one_letter_code
_entity_poly.pdbx_strand_id
1 'polypeptide(L)'
;LDALLPLVTDKTYKRCMLVVDDRSCVDLLGDGDIDAVVRKAIRMGLDPVRAIQLATINTAEYFKLDRLGAVAPGYLANLMVVGELSSLRIDMVFHRGRLVARDGEPLFPVYQAGGGGLTNTINVKPFTLEALKLRASGETEPVIEIIPGQIITRKRLEKVKVTDGVVMPDTDRDILKLAVVERHKATGNIGLGLVTGFGLKQGALASSIAHDSHNIVAVGTNDEDILAAV
;
A
#
# COMPACT_ATOMS: atom_id res chain seq x y z
N LEU A 1 -3.59 -0.29 -13.26
CA LEU A 1 -3.33 -0.82 -14.62
C LEU A 1 -4.36 -0.35 -15.63
N ASP A 2 -5.66 -0.42 -15.32
CA ASP A 2 -6.76 -0.12 -16.25
C ASP A 2 -6.65 1.24 -16.94
N ALA A 3 -6.29 2.29 -16.18
CA ALA A 3 -6.10 3.63 -16.74
C ALA A 3 -4.83 3.79 -17.60
N LEU A 4 -3.80 2.95 -17.41
CA LEU A 4 -2.47 3.15 -18.01
C LEU A 4 -2.15 2.17 -19.14
N LEU A 5 -2.77 0.98 -19.16
CA LEU A 5 -2.54 -0.01 -20.20
C LEU A 5 -2.79 0.52 -21.63
N PRO A 6 -3.80 1.39 -21.89
CA PRO A 6 -3.98 1.99 -23.21
C PRO A 6 -2.79 2.80 -23.72
N LEU A 7 -1.86 3.21 -22.85
CA LEU A 7 -0.62 3.88 -23.23
C LEU A 7 0.41 2.91 -23.81
N VAL A 8 0.21 1.59 -23.71
CA VAL A 8 1.09 0.54 -24.26
C VAL A 8 0.66 0.22 -25.69
N THR A 9 1.18 1.00 -26.63
CA THR A 9 0.91 0.89 -28.07
C THR A 9 2.13 0.35 -28.82
N ASP A 10 1.98 0.01 -30.10
CA ASP A 10 3.11 -0.37 -30.96
C ASP A 10 4.22 0.69 -31.01
N LYS A 11 3.88 1.96 -30.75
CA LYS A 11 4.83 3.09 -30.76
C LYS A 11 5.52 3.31 -29.42
N THR A 12 4.93 2.84 -28.32
CA THR A 12 5.34 3.23 -26.95
C THR A 12 5.82 2.06 -26.10
N TYR A 13 5.42 0.82 -26.40
CA TYR A 13 5.63 -0.32 -25.52
C TYR A 13 7.09 -0.51 -25.09
N LYS A 14 8.07 -0.20 -25.95
CA LYS A 14 9.53 -0.30 -25.64
C LYS A 14 10.00 0.63 -24.51
N ARG A 15 9.19 1.63 -24.14
CA ARG A 15 9.45 2.56 -23.02
C ARG A 15 8.52 2.33 -21.83
N CYS A 16 7.73 1.25 -21.87
CA CYS A 16 6.83 0.87 -20.80
C CYS A 16 7.44 -0.31 -20.03
N MET A 17 7.22 -0.32 -18.72
CA MET A 17 7.52 -1.46 -17.86
C MET A 17 6.39 -1.65 -16.86
N LEU A 18 6.20 -2.89 -16.39
CA LEU A 18 5.25 -3.20 -15.34
C LEU A 18 5.95 -3.19 -13.98
N VAL A 19 5.25 -2.66 -12.99
CA VAL A 19 5.63 -2.63 -11.57
C VAL A 19 4.38 -2.89 -10.75
N VAL A 20 4.55 -3.46 -9.54
CA VAL A 20 3.44 -3.77 -8.64
C VAL A 20 3.10 -2.64 -7.68
N ASP A 21 4.07 -1.76 -7.39
CA ASP A 21 4.00 -0.75 -6.32
C ASP A 21 3.69 -1.42 -4.97
N ASP A 22 2.70 -0.96 -4.22
CA ASP A 22 2.26 -1.62 -2.99
C ASP A 22 1.30 -2.80 -3.28
N ARG A 23 1.55 -3.95 -2.67
CA ARG A 23 0.57 -5.06 -2.58
C ARG A 23 0.35 -5.47 -1.12
N SER A 24 -0.89 -5.77 -0.79
CA SER A 24 -1.19 -6.37 0.51
C SER A 24 -0.73 -7.84 0.56
N CYS A 25 -0.58 -8.38 1.77
CA CYS A 25 -0.27 -9.81 1.94
C CYS A 25 -1.37 -10.71 1.36
N VAL A 26 -2.64 -10.26 1.41
CA VAL A 26 -3.78 -10.98 0.85
C VAL A 26 -3.70 -11.01 -0.67
N ASP A 27 -3.39 -9.87 -1.29
CA ASP A 27 -3.20 -9.78 -2.74
C ASP A 27 -2.02 -10.63 -3.20
N LEU A 28 -0.90 -10.61 -2.47
CA LEU A 28 0.28 -11.40 -2.82
C LEU A 28 -0.02 -12.90 -2.75
N LEU A 29 -0.73 -13.34 -1.71
CA LEU A 29 -1.10 -14.75 -1.53
C LEU A 29 -2.16 -15.21 -2.54
N GLY A 30 -3.12 -14.36 -2.87
CA GLY A 30 -4.25 -14.70 -3.75
C GLY A 30 -3.93 -14.53 -5.24
N ASP A 31 -3.39 -13.38 -5.63
CA ASP A 31 -3.18 -13.02 -7.03
C ASP A 31 -1.76 -13.31 -7.52
N GLY A 32 -0.76 -13.18 -6.65
CA GLY A 32 0.66 -13.15 -6.99
C GLY A 32 1.26 -11.73 -7.03
N ASP A 33 2.49 -11.65 -7.54
CA ASP A 33 3.33 -10.46 -7.55
C ASP A 33 3.34 -9.83 -8.96
N ILE A 34 4.51 -9.63 -9.56
CA ILE A 34 4.64 -9.09 -10.93
C ILE A 34 3.92 -9.97 -11.97
N ASP A 35 3.89 -11.28 -11.76
CA ASP A 35 3.19 -12.24 -12.61
C ASP A 35 1.67 -12.00 -12.64
N ALA A 36 1.10 -11.53 -11.53
CA ALA A 36 -0.31 -11.13 -11.47
C ALA A 36 -0.60 -9.93 -12.38
N VAL A 37 0.31 -8.95 -12.42
CA VAL A 37 0.17 -7.76 -13.27
C VAL A 37 0.31 -8.13 -14.75
N VAL A 38 1.24 -9.03 -15.09
CA VAL A 38 1.37 -9.56 -16.46
C VAL A 38 0.10 -10.31 -16.87
N ARG A 39 -0.40 -11.23 -16.04
CA ARG A 39 -1.67 -11.94 -16.29
C ARG A 39 -2.83 -10.97 -16.47
N LYS A 40 -2.91 -9.90 -15.65
CA LYS A 40 -3.96 -8.89 -15.79
C LYS A 40 -3.85 -8.14 -17.12
N ALA A 41 -2.66 -7.74 -17.54
CA ALA A 41 -2.44 -7.07 -18.82
C ALA A 41 -2.88 -7.95 -20.01
N ILE A 42 -2.57 -9.25 -19.96
CA ILE A 42 -2.99 -10.21 -20.99
C ILE A 42 -4.51 -10.35 -21.02
N ARG A 43 -5.17 -10.52 -19.87
CA ARG A 43 -6.64 -10.58 -19.79
C ARG A 43 -7.33 -9.32 -20.33
N MET A 44 -6.66 -8.18 -20.26
CA MET A 44 -7.13 -6.91 -20.81
C MET A 44 -6.86 -6.76 -22.32
N GLY A 45 -6.29 -7.78 -22.97
CA GLY A 45 -6.08 -7.82 -24.41
C GLY A 45 -4.67 -7.43 -24.88
N LEU A 46 -3.71 -7.20 -23.97
CA LEU A 46 -2.32 -7.02 -24.38
C LEU A 46 -1.75 -8.35 -24.89
N ASP A 47 -1.04 -8.31 -26.01
CA ASP A 47 -0.32 -9.47 -26.54
C ASP A 47 0.59 -10.10 -25.43
N PRO A 48 0.52 -11.44 -25.20
CA PRO A 48 1.29 -12.08 -24.15
C PRO A 48 2.80 -11.88 -24.23
N VAL A 49 3.37 -11.88 -25.44
CA VAL A 49 4.81 -11.67 -25.61
C VAL A 49 5.17 -10.24 -25.23
N ARG A 50 4.37 -9.25 -25.63
CA ARG A 50 4.53 -7.86 -25.21
C ARG A 50 4.38 -7.69 -23.71
N ALA A 51 3.37 -8.31 -23.09
CA ALA A 51 3.18 -8.25 -21.64
C ALA A 51 4.41 -8.78 -20.88
N ILE A 52 4.99 -9.88 -21.34
CA ILE A 52 6.24 -10.43 -20.79
C ILE A 52 7.42 -9.48 -21.01
N GLN A 53 7.58 -8.91 -22.23
CA GLN A 53 8.65 -7.94 -22.52
C GLN A 53 8.64 -6.74 -21.55
N LEU A 54 7.45 -6.25 -21.22
CA LEU A 54 7.26 -5.15 -20.26
C LEU A 54 7.70 -5.51 -18.83
N ALA A 55 7.79 -6.80 -18.48
CA ALA A 55 8.28 -7.26 -17.17
C ALA A 55 9.72 -7.81 -17.23
N THR A 56 10.34 -7.88 -18.43
CA THR A 56 11.65 -8.49 -18.63
C THR A 56 12.63 -7.53 -19.33
N ILE A 57 12.70 -7.57 -20.66
CA ILE A 57 13.74 -6.89 -21.42
C ILE A 57 13.63 -5.37 -21.34
N ASN A 58 12.41 -4.80 -21.32
CA ASN A 58 12.23 -3.35 -21.20
C ASN A 58 12.78 -2.83 -19.88
N THR A 59 12.52 -3.56 -18.80
CA THR A 59 13.02 -3.26 -17.45
C THR A 59 14.54 -3.38 -17.40
N ALA A 60 15.09 -4.47 -17.97
CA ALA A 60 16.53 -4.69 -18.01
C ALA A 60 17.26 -3.59 -18.81
N GLU A 61 16.74 -3.21 -19.98
CA GLU A 61 17.29 -2.13 -20.81
C GLU A 61 17.25 -0.78 -20.09
N TYR A 62 16.12 -0.44 -19.45
CA TYR A 62 15.96 0.82 -18.72
C TYR A 62 16.98 0.97 -17.59
N PHE A 63 17.16 -0.09 -16.79
CA PHE A 63 18.10 -0.10 -15.67
C PHE A 63 19.54 -0.47 -16.06
N LYS A 64 19.82 -0.69 -17.35
CA LYS A 64 21.14 -1.13 -17.86
C LYS A 64 21.63 -2.41 -17.17
N LEU A 65 20.72 -3.34 -16.94
CA LEU A 65 21.02 -4.65 -16.37
C LEU A 65 21.41 -5.60 -17.50
N ASP A 66 22.67 -5.48 -17.92
CA ASP A 66 23.23 -6.30 -18.99
C ASP A 66 23.02 -7.80 -18.71
N ARG A 67 22.75 -8.57 -19.77
CA ARG A 67 22.60 -10.03 -19.72
C ARG A 67 21.37 -10.52 -18.93
N LEU A 68 20.41 -9.65 -18.61
CA LEU A 68 19.09 -10.00 -18.05
C LEU A 68 17.95 -9.69 -19.02
N GLY A 69 16.76 -10.24 -18.75
CA GLY A 69 15.52 -9.87 -19.44
C GLY A 69 15.26 -10.57 -20.78
N ALA A 70 16.22 -11.32 -21.33
CA ALA A 70 16.04 -12.07 -22.58
C ALA A 70 16.63 -13.49 -22.51
N VAL A 71 16.14 -14.36 -23.40
CA VAL A 71 16.65 -15.71 -23.61
C VAL A 71 17.54 -15.71 -24.85
N ALA A 72 18.85 -15.54 -24.65
CA ALA A 72 19.83 -15.53 -25.73
C ALA A 72 21.22 -15.96 -25.22
N PRO A 73 22.14 -16.42 -26.09
CA PRO A 73 23.53 -16.69 -25.70
C PRO A 73 24.17 -15.50 -25.00
N GLY A 74 24.86 -15.76 -23.88
CA GLY A 74 25.48 -14.72 -23.05
C GLY A 74 24.58 -14.17 -21.93
N TYR A 75 23.27 -14.38 -21.99
CA TYR A 75 22.34 -13.96 -20.92
C TYR A 75 22.33 -14.95 -19.75
N LEU A 76 21.95 -14.47 -18.57
CA LEU A 76 21.74 -15.33 -17.41
C LEU A 76 20.52 -16.22 -17.63
N ALA A 77 20.64 -17.50 -17.30
CA ALA A 77 19.54 -18.46 -17.36
C ALA A 77 18.56 -18.29 -16.18
N ASN A 78 17.96 -17.10 -16.08
CA ASN A 78 16.80 -16.81 -15.27
C ASN A 78 15.57 -17.00 -16.16
N LEU A 79 14.96 -18.19 -16.08
CA LEU A 79 13.97 -18.65 -17.04
C LEU A 79 12.69 -19.04 -16.33
N MET A 80 11.56 -18.87 -17.00
CA MET A 80 10.29 -19.47 -16.62
C MET A 80 9.82 -20.35 -17.76
N VAL A 81 9.35 -21.55 -17.44
CA VAL A 81 8.66 -22.42 -18.38
C VAL A 81 7.17 -22.32 -18.09
N VAL A 82 6.40 -22.01 -19.12
CA VAL A 82 4.96 -21.81 -19.03
C VAL A 82 4.27 -22.74 -20.02
N GLY A 83 3.17 -23.35 -19.59
CA GLY A 83 2.40 -24.26 -20.46
C GLY A 83 1.68 -23.50 -21.58
N GLU A 84 1.10 -22.34 -21.25
CA GLU A 84 0.41 -21.48 -22.22
C GLU A 84 0.65 -20.00 -21.88
N LEU A 85 1.03 -19.21 -22.89
CA LEU A 85 1.34 -17.79 -22.69
C LEU A 85 0.11 -16.94 -22.34
N SER A 86 -1.08 -17.32 -22.83
CA SER A 86 -2.34 -16.58 -22.60
C SER A 86 -2.77 -16.60 -21.12
N SER A 87 -2.51 -17.70 -20.42
CA SER A 87 -2.80 -17.86 -18.99
C SER A 87 -1.62 -17.52 -18.09
N LEU A 88 -0.40 -17.57 -18.65
CA LEU A 88 0.87 -17.43 -17.93
C LEU A 88 0.94 -18.33 -16.69
N ARG A 89 0.49 -19.58 -16.82
CA ARG A 89 0.69 -20.61 -15.80
C ARG A 89 2.16 -21.03 -15.80
N ILE A 90 2.86 -20.80 -14.69
CA ILE A 90 4.29 -21.09 -14.54
C ILE A 90 4.46 -22.52 -14.02
N ASP A 91 5.09 -23.37 -14.83
CA ASP A 91 5.33 -24.77 -14.50
C ASP A 91 6.71 -24.96 -13.83
N MET A 92 7.73 -24.22 -14.29
CA MET A 92 9.08 -24.28 -13.74
C MET A 92 9.74 -22.90 -13.72
N VAL A 93 10.54 -22.65 -12.68
CA VAL A 93 11.37 -21.45 -12.56
C VAL A 93 12.82 -21.85 -12.40
N PHE A 94 13.68 -21.25 -13.23
CA PHE A 94 15.13 -21.40 -13.16
C PHE A 94 15.77 -20.09 -12.74
N HIS A 95 16.72 -20.16 -11.81
CA HIS A 95 17.57 -19.04 -11.43
C HIS A 95 19.02 -19.40 -11.70
N ARG A 96 19.71 -18.63 -12.56
CA ARG A 96 21.09 -18.89 -12.99
C ARG A 96 21.31 -20.34 -13.45
N GLY A 97 20.35 -20.89 -14.18
CA GLY A 97 20.40 -22.24 -14.75
C GLY A 97 20.05 -23.37 -13.79
N ARG A 98 19.69 -23.08 -12.53
CA ARG A 98 19.24 -24.08 -11.55
C ARG A 98 17.71 -24.03 -11.43
N LEU A 99 17.06 -25.19 -11.44
CA LEU A 99 15.64 -25.30 -11.15
C LEU A 99 15.40 -24.94 -9.68
N VAL A 100 14.61 -23.90 -9.43
CA VAL A 100 14.35 -23.35 -8.08
C VAL A 100 12.89 -23.41 -7.68
N ALA A 101 11.96 -23.60 -8.61
CA ALA A 101 10.56 -23.88 -8.30
C ALA A 101 9.95 -24.76 -9.38
N ARG A 102 8.99 -25.59 -8.99
CA ARG A 102 8.25 -26.47 -9.90
C ARG A 102 6.83 -26.66 -9.40
N ASP A 103 5.86 -26.59 -10.30
CA ASP A 103 4.44 -26.84 -10.03
C ASP A 103 3.90 -25.97 -8.85
N GLY A 104 4.36 -24.72 -8.77
CA GLY A 104 3.99 -23.76 -7.71
C GLY A 104 4.82 -23.85 -6.43
N GLU A 105 5.63 -24.89 -6.27
CA GLU A 105 6.38 -25.15 -5.04
C GLU A 105 7.85 -24.70 -5.12
N PRO A 106 8.38 -24.02 -4.10
CA PRO A 106 9.80 -23.67 -4.04
C PRO A 106 10.66 -24.91 -3.76
N LEU A 107 11.78 -25.02 -4.46
CA LEU A 107 12.79 -26.06 -4.27
C LEU A 107 14.01 -25.56 -3.48
N PHE A 108 13.85 -24.43 -2.79
CA PHE A 108 14.84 -23.82 -1.92
C PHE A 108 14.22 -23.58 -0.53
N PRO A 109 15.04 -23.55 0.53
CA PRO A 109 14.54 -23.25 1.87
C PRO A 109 14.01 -21.82 1.92
N VAL A 110 12.82 -21.64 2.50
CA VAL A 110 12.27 -20.31 2.77
C VAL A 110 13.17 -19.61 3.78
N TYR A 111 13.55 -18.36 3.46
CA TYR A 111 14.35 -17.55 4.35
C TYR A 111 13.59 -17.30 5.67
N GLN A 112 14.20 -17.67 6.79
CA GLN A 112 13.71 -17.29 8.11
C GLN A 112 14.44 -16.01 8.52
N ALA A 113 13.70 -14.91 8.64
CA ALA A 113 14.24 -13.66 9.15
C ALA A 113 14.80 -13.88 10.56
N GLY A 114 16.11 -13.72 10.70
CA GLY A 114 16.80 -13.74 11.98
C GLY A 114 17.10 -12.32 12.43
N GLY A 115 16.44 -11.85 13.49
CA GLY A 115 16.85 -10.61 14.17
C GLY A 115 15.73 -9.88 14.91
N GLY A 116 16.02 -9.41 16.13
CA GLY A 116 15.12 -8.58 16.93
C GLY A 116 15.02 -7.11 16.49
N GLY A 117 15.82 -6.66 15.52
CA GLY A 117 15.89 -5.26 15.09
C GLY A 117 14.62 -4.70 14.44
N LEU A 118 13.71 -5.57 14.00
CA LEU A 118 12.39 -5.20 13.43
C LEU A 118 11.25 -5.32 14.45
N THR A 119 11.56 -5.67 15.70
CA THR A 119 10.59 -5.82 16.79
C THR A 119 10.70 -4.66 17.77
N ASN A 120 9.69 -4.47 18.63
CA ASN A 120 9.68 -3.41 19.65
C ASN A 120 9.84 -1.99 19.10
N THR A 121 9.25 -1.72 17.93
CA THR A 121 9.35 -0.42 17.23
C THR A 121 8.28 0.59 17.67
N ILE A 122 7.36 0.19 18.55
CA ILE A 122 6.32 1.06 19.12
C ILE A 122 6.86 1.65 20.42
N ASN A 123 7.30 2.90 20.35
CA ASN A 123 7.87 3.69 21.44
C ASN A 123 7.05 4.98 21.60
N VAL A 124 5.92 4.86 22.28
CA VAL A 124 4.96 5.94 22.54
C VAL A 124 5.13 6.44 23.97
N LYS A 125 5.11 7.76 24.17
CA LYS A 125 5.02 8.33 25.52
C LYS A 125 3.59 8.10 26.05
N PRO A 126 3.40 7.51 27.23
CA PRO A 126 2.06 7.32 27.79
C PRO A 126 1.29 8.63 27.86
N PHE A 127 0.01 8.59 27.47
CA PHE A 127 -0.89 9.75 27.46
C PHE A 127 -2.28 9.35 27.95
N THR A 128 -3.09 10.35 28.29
CA THR A 128 -4.48 10.18 28.76
C THR A 128 -5.45 10.81 27.78
N LEU A 129 -6.76 10.63 28.02
CA LEU A 129 -7.83 11.25 27.22
C LEU A 129 -7.66 12.76 27.06
N GLU A 130 -7.05 13.44 28.03
CA GLU A 130 -6.79 14.89 27.93
C GLU A 130 -5.93 15.25 26.72
N ALA A 131 -5.01 14.39 26.30
CA ALA A 131 -4.15 14.63 25.14
C ALA A 131 -4.89 14.46 23.80
N LEU A 132 -6.11 13.90 23.81
CA LEU A 132 -6.98 13.74 22.64
C LEU A 132 -8.05 14.85 22.53
N LYS A 133 -8.12 15.77 23.51
CA LYS A 133 -9.07 16.88 23.48
C LYS A 133 -8.67 17.94 22.47
N LEU A 134 -9.34 17.94 21.32
CA LEU A 134 -9.24 19.01 20.33
C LEU A 134 -10.06 20.22 20.80
N ARG A 135 -9.38 21.32 21.13
CA ARG A 135 -10.04 22.58 21.52
C ARG A 135 -10.58 23.30 20.29
N ALA A 136 -11.82 23.76 20.38
CA ALA A 136 -12.41 24.58 19.31
C ALA A 136 -11.71 25.94 19.26
N SER A 137 -11.39 26.37 18.05
CA SER A 137 -10.85 27.69 17.70
C SER A 137 -11.94 28.67 17.25
N GLY A 138 -13.13 28.18 16.87
CA GLY A 138 -14.29 28.99 16.52
C GLY A 138 -15.57 28.17 16.28
N GLU A 139 -16.56 28.77 15.61
CA GLU A 139 -17.79 28.06 15.22
C GLU A 139 -17.56 27.00 14.14
N THR A 140 -16.53 27.20 13.32
CA THR A 140 -16.18 26.32 12.20
C THR A 140 -14.73 25.87 12.30
N GLU A 141 -14.48 24.60 12.00
CA GLU A 141 -13.14 24.00 12.02
C GLU A 141 -12.76 23.42 10.66
N PRO A 142 -11.46 23.33 10.36
CA PRO A 142 -10.99 22.61 9.18
C PRO A 142 -11.24 21.10 9.33
N VAL A 143 -11.96 20.53 8.36
CA VAL A 143 -12.20 19.10 8.24
C VAL A 143 -11.54 18.59 6.96
N ILE A 144 -10.80 17.49 7.09
CA ILE A 144 -10.19 16.78 5.97
C ILE A 144 -11.27 15.91 5.32
N GLU A 145 -11.63 16.20 4.07
CA GLU A 145 -12.55 15.37 3.29
C GLU A 145 -11.76 14.33 2.50
N ILE A 146 -12.07 13.07 2.76
CA ILE A 146 -11.57 11.92 1.99
C ILE A 146 -12.33 11.86 0.67
N ILE A 147 -11.58 11.76 -0.43
CA ILE A 147 -12.14 11.44 -1.73
C ILE A 147 -11.92 9.94 -1.96
N PRO A 148 -12.98 9.12 -2.06
CA PRO A 148 -12.85 7.68 -2.25
C PRO A 148 -11.92 7.32 -3.43
N GLY A 149 -10.97 6.43 -3.18
CA GLY A 149 -10.02 5.94 -4.20
C GLY A 149 -8.97 6.96 -4.65
N GLN A 150 -8.76 8.05 -3.90
CA GLN A 150 -7.76 9.07 -4.22
C GLN A 150 -6.83 9.32 -3.03
N ILE A 151 -5.57 9.64 -3.33
CA ILE A 151 -4.57 10.08 -2.34
C ILE A 151 -4.74 11.55 -1.95
N ILE A 152 -5.45 12.33 -2.77
CA ILE A 152 -5.72 13.74 -2.51
C ILE A 152 -6.92 13.90 -1.60
N THR A 153 -6.86 14.91 -0.73
CA THR A 153 -7.96 15.29 0.17
C THR A 153 -8.42 16.71 -0.15
N ARG A 154 -9.64 17.06 0.26
CA ARG A 154 -10.09 18.46 0.26
C ARG A 154 -10.12 19.01 1.67
N LYS A 155 -9.90 20.31 1.78
CA LYS A 155 -10.15 21.05 3.01
C LYS A 155 -11.58 21.59 2.99
N ARG A 156 -12.37 21.26 4.00
CA ARG A 156 -13.67 21.87 4.27
C ARG A 156 -13.63 22.69 5.55
N LEU A 157 -14.47 23.72 5.64
CA LEU A 157 -14.73 24.44 6.88
C LEU A 157 -16.14 24.08 7.32
N GLU A 158 -16.27 23.35 8.41
CA GLU A 158 -17.56 22.80 8.86
C GLU A 158 -17.89 23.28 10.27
N LYS A 159 -19.19 23.47 10.54
CA LYS A 159 -19.67 23.72 11.89
C LYS A 159 -19.55 22.47 12.75
N VAL A 160 -18.89 22.58 13.90
CA VAL A 160 -18.61 21.45 14.79
C VAL A 160 -19.50 21.45 16.03
N LYS A 161 -19.77 20.25 16.55
CA LYS A 161 -20.38 20.09 17.88
C LYS A 161 -19.30 20.38 18.93
N VAL A 162 -19.59 21.24 19.89
CA VAL A 162 -18.65 21.62 20.95
C VAL A 162 -19.31 21.41 22.31
N THR A 163 -18.59 20.78 23.23
CA THR A 163 -19.00 20.61 24.63
C THR A 163 -17.81 21.00 25.50
N ASP A 164 -18.02 21.93 26.44
CA ASP A 164 -16.96 22.46 27.33
C ASP A 164 -15.69 22.92 26.58
N GLY A 165 -15.88 23.55 25.41
CA GLY A 165 -14.80 24.03 24.55
C GLY A 165 -14.00 22.94 23.82
N VAL A 166 -14.44 21.68 23.87
CA VAL A 166 -13.85 20.54 23.16
C VAL A 166 -14.74 20.16 21.99
N VAL A 167 -14.12 19.91 20.84
CA VAL A 167 -14.81 19.42 19.65
C VAL A 167 -15.23 17.96 19.87
N MET A 168 -16.52 17.72 19.69
CA MET A 168 -17.14 16.39 19.75
C MET A 168 -17.34 15.83 18.35
N PRO A 169 -17.07 14.53 18.13
CA PRO A 169 -17.42 13.86 16.88
C PRO A 169 -18.92 13.96 16.57
N ASP A 170 -19.25 14.02 15.29
CA ASP A 170 -20.62 14.08 14.78
C ASP A 170 -20.82 12.94 13.77
N THR A 171 -21.18 11.76 14.28
CA THR A 171 -21.32 10.55 13.44
C THR A 171 -22.47 10.65 12.44
N ASP A 172 -23.51 11.46 12.71
CA ASP A 172 -24.60 11.69 11.76
C ASP A 172 -24.13 12.44 10.51
N ARG A 173 -23.24 13.42 10.70
CA ARG A 173 -22.61 14.21 9.62
C ARG A 173 -21.25 13.66 9.18
N ASP A 174 -20.84 12.52 9.73
CA ASP A 174 -19.53 11.90 9.50
C ASP A 174 -18.36 12.87 9.70
N ILE A 175 -18.37 13.62 10.80
CA ILE A 175 -17.23 14.44 11.23
C ILE A 175 -16.59 13.73 12.41
N LEU A 176 -15.52 12.99 12.13
CA LEU A 176 -14.83 12.15 13.11
C LEU A 176 -13.53 12.79 13.57
N LYS A 177 -13.04 12.36 14.73
CA LYS A 177 -11.73 12.81 15.22
C LYS A 177 -10.63 11.96 14.60
N LEU A 178 -9.55 12.62 14.18
CA LEU A 178 -8.32 12.03 13.69
C LEU A 178 -7.19 12.38 14.66
N ALA A 179 -6.38 11.38 15.02
CA ALA A 179 -5.20 11.54 15.86
C ALA A 179 -3.97 10.93 15.17
N VAL A 180 -2.83 11.60 15.27
CA VAL A 180 -1.52 11.08 14.86
C VAL A 180 -0.60 11.11 16.07
N VAL A 181 -0.24 9.95 16.58
CA VAL A 181 0.58 9.75 17.78
C VAL A 181 2.00 9.37 17.38
N GLU A 182 2.97 10.15 17.83
CA GLU A 182 4.40 9.88 17.61
C GLU A 182 4.82 8.60 18.33
N ARG A 183 5.41 7.65 17.59
CA ARG A 183 5.71 6.31 18.09
C ARG A 183 7.17 5.89 18.02
N HIS A 184 8.07 6.74 17.56
CA HIS A 184 9.48 6.39 17.34
C HIS A 184 10.37 6.82 18.50
N LYS A 185 10.12 8.02 19.05
CA LYS A 185 11.01 8.69 20.00
C LYS A 185 10.35 8.99 21.34
N ALA A 186 9.10 8.60 21.54
CA ALA A 186 8.31 8.93 22.72
C ALA A 186 8.36 10.42 23.07
N THR A 187 8.27 11.31 22.07
CA THR A 187 8.29 12.75 22.33
C THR A 187 7.04 13.23 23.06
N GLY A 188 5.94 12.49 22.92
CA GLY A 188 4.61 12.90 23.36
C GLY A 188 3.87 13.80 22.38
N ASN A 189 4.40 13.97 21.16
CA ASN A 189 3.73 14.72 20.12
C ASN A 189 2.48 13.97 19.65
N ILE A 190 1.34 14.64 19.72
CA ILE A 190 0.06 14.16 19.21
C ILE A 190 -0.53 15.27 18.34
N GLY A 191 -0.75 14.97 17.06
CA GLY A 191 -1.48 15.82 16.15
C GLY A 191 -2.96 15.44 16.15
N LEU A 192 -3.84 16.42 16.32
CA LEU A 192 -5.30 16.20 16.30
C LEU A 192 -5.93 16.94 15.13
N GLY A 193 -6.97 16.37 14.55
CA GLY A 193 -7.74 16.97 13.48
C GLY A 193 -9.12 16.33 13.33
N LEU A 194 -9.85 16.76 12.30
CA LEU A 194 -11.17 16.24 11.97
C LEU A 194 -11.16 15.69 10.55
N VAL A 195 -11.93 14.62 10.33
CA VAL A 195 -12.02 13.94 9.04
C VAL A 195 -13.46 13.59 8.70
N THR A 196 -13.79 13.59 7.42
CA THR A 196 -15.07 13.13 6.87
C THR A 196 -14.86 12.23 5.66
N GLY A 197 -15.79 11.30 5.43
CA GLY A 197 -15.74 10.26 4.40
C GLY A 197 -15.38 8.87 4.91
N PHE A 198 -15.27 8.68 6.24
CA PHE A 198 -14.99 7.36 6.84
C PHE A 198 -16.26 6.55 7.11
N GLY A 199 -17.36 7.21 7.44
CA GLY A 199 -18.66 6.58 7.70
C GLY A 199 -18.75 5.78 9.00
N LEU A 200 -17.76 5.87 9.89
CA LEU A 200 -17.74 5.13 11.15
C LEU A 200 -18.83 5.65 12.10
N LYS A 201 -19.67 4.73 12.60
CA LYS A 201 -20.78 5.08 13.51
C LYS A 201 -20.49 4.80 14.99
N GLN A 202 -19.58 3.87 15.28
CA GLN A 202 -19.13 3.50 16.62
C GLN A 202 -17.68 2.99 16.55
N GLY A 203 -16.93 3.05 17.65
CA GLY A 203 -15.56 2.54 17.71
C GLY A 203 -14.50 3.51 17.19
N ALA A 204 -13.30 2.95 17.01
CA ALA A 204 -12.14 3.59 16.39
C ALA A 204 -11.32 2.57 15.59
N LEU A 205 -10.50 3.08 14.67
CA LEU A 205 -9.52 2.32 13.89
C LEU A 205 -8.15 2.98 14.08
N ALA A 206 -7.11 2.18 14.31
CA ALA A 206 -5.74 2.64 14.41
C ALA A 206 -4.80 1.80 13.53
N SER A 207 -3.77 2.44 12.97
CA SER A 207 -2.73 1.78 12.18
C SER A 207 -1.39 2.44 12.43
N SER A 208 -0.33 1.63 12.55
CA SER A 208 1.06 2.09 12.52
C SER A 208 1.68 2.04 11.11
N ILE A 209 0.89 1.60 10.11
CA ILE A 209 1.23 1.68 8.69
C ILE A 209 0.53 2.93 8.14
N ALA A 210 1.25 4.06 8.20
CA ALA A 210 0.77 5.38 7.76
C ALA A 210 1.86 6.12 6.97
N HIS A 211 1.77 6.05 5.64
CA HIS A 211 2.78 6.54 4.72
C HIS A 211 3.08 8.04 4.89
N ASP A 212 4.34 8.50 4.98
CA ASP A 212 5.61 7.74 5.05
C ASP A 212 6.29 7.86 6.42
N SER A 213 5.66 8.55 7.38
CA SER A 213 6.22 8.71 8.73
C SER A 213 5.97 7.48 9.61
N HIS A 214 4.94 6.69 9.30
CA HIS A 214 4.54 5.49 10.04
C HIS A 214 4.40 5.73 11.55
N ASN A 215 3.93 6.92 11.93
CA ASN A 215 3.36 7.19 13.25
C ASN A 215 2.01 6.46 13.37
N ILE A 216 1.51 6.31 14.59
CA ILE A 216 0.18 5.71 14.77
C ILE A 216 -0.85 6.74 14.32
N VAL A 217 -1.65 6.41 13.31
CA VAL A 217 -2.82 7.20 12.92
C VAL A 217 -4.06 6.49 13.43
N ALA A 218 -4.95 7.24 14.06
CA ALA A 218 -6.21 6.73 14.57
C ALA A 218 -7.38 7.63 14.18
N VAL A 219 -8.50 7.05 13.80
CA VAL A 219 -9.78 7.73 13.58
C VAL A 219 -10.83 7.11 14.47
N GLY A 220 -11.68 7.92 15.09
CA GLY A 220 -12.71 7.37 15.98
C GLY A 220 -13.88 8.29 16.24
N THR A 221 -14.89 7.68 16.85
CA THR A 221 -16.16 8.32 17.20
C THR A 221 -16.18 8.90 18.61
N ASN A 222 -15.17 8.60 19.42
CA ASN A 222 -14.94 9.13 20.77
C ASN A 222 -13.47 8.92 21.18
N ASP A 223 -13.03 9.56 22.26
CA ASP A 223 -11.63 9.56 22.69
C ASP A 223 -11.22 8.26 23.39
N GLU A 224 -12.17 7.61 24.04
CA GLU A 224 -11.99 6.34 24.75
C GLU A 224 -11.62 5.22 23.78
N ASP A 225 -12.36 5.09 22.68
CA ASP A 225 -12.10 4.09 21.65
C ASP A 225 -10.80 4.40 20.89
N ILE A 226 -10.48 5.67 20.65
CA ILE A 226 -9.21 6.06 20.04
C ILE A 226 -8.05 5.65 20.95
N LEU A 227 -8.12 5.97 22.24
CA LEU A 227 -7.09 5.60 23.20
C LEU A 227 -6.94 4.08 23.34
N ALA A 228 -8.05 3.33 23.29
CA ALA A 228 -8.03 1.87 23.37
C ALA A 228 -7.46 1.21 22.10
N ALA A 229 -7.62 1.84 20.93
CA ALA A 229 -7.12 1.34 19.66
C ALA A 229 -5.62 1.61 19.44
N VAL A 230 -5.09 2.68 20.05
CA VAL A 230 -3.67 3.10 19.98
C VAL A 230 -2.81 2.26 20.93
#